data_AF-A0AAN6LJY5-F1
#
_entry.id   AF-A0AAN6LJY5-F1
#
_cell.length_a   1.000
_cell.length_b   1.000
_cell.length_c   1.000
_cell.angle_alpha   90.00
_cell.angle_beta   90.00
_cell.angle_gamma   90.00
#
_symmetry.space_group_name_H-M   'P 1'
#
loop_
_entity.id
_entity.type
_entity.pdbx_description
1 polymer ?
#
loop_
_entity_poly.entity_id
_entity_poly.type
_entity_poly.pdbx_seq_one_letter_code
_entity_poly.pdbx_strand_id
1 'polypeptide(L)'
;MKLTTILTATLALAAAPLSSAWHLQLYKNQNYKGEIHDREGTMGQPCRNLAARHKNQVESMHWDSGHWVTECRVRLYNKDDCAGNSMANSGYGSWHLPAFSKKARNKVNSYKIDCGLH
;
A
#
# COMPACT_ATOMS: atom_id res chain seq x y z
N MET A 1 59.91 22.05 2.31
CA MET A 1 58.83 22.10 1.30
C MET A 1 57.99 20.82 1.47
N LYS A 2 56.87 20.95 2.21
CA LYS A 2 55.47 20.83 1.75
C LYS A 2 55.03 19.37 1.49
N LEU A 3 54.45 18.75 2.53
CA LEU A 3 53.62 17.54 2.45
C LEU A 3 52.29 17.91 1.78
N THR A 4 51.99 17.29 0.65
CA THR A 4 50.74 17.48 -0.08
C THR A 4 49.75 16.39 0.35
N THR A 5 48.88 16.72 1.28
CA THR A 5 47.78 15.86 1.71
C THR A 5 46.70 15.86 0.63
N ILE A 6 46.53 14.73 -0.07
CA ILE A 6 45.44 14.54 -1.02
C ILE A 6 44.16 14.27 -0.22
N LEU A 7 43.27 15.27 -0.10
CA LEU A 7 41.91 15.07 0.36
C LEU A 7 41.13 14.32 -0.73
N THR A 8 40.93 13.02 -0.54
CA THR A 8 39.93 12.25 -1.28
C THR A 8 38.54 12.64 -0.79
N ALA A 9 37.83 13.44 -1.58
CA ALA A 9 36.42 13.73 -1.36
C ALA A 9 35.58 12.48 -1.69
N THR A 10 35.18 11.73 -0.66
CA THR A 10 34.13 10.71 -0.78
C THR A 10 32.79 11.39 -1.06
N LEU A 11 32.29 11.30 -2.30
CA LEU A 11 30.89 11.60 -2.61
C LEU A 11 30.02 10.61 -1.85
N ALA A 12 29.43 11.05 -0.74
CA ALA A 12 28.29 10.37 -0.15
C ALA A 12 27.08 10.57 -1.09
N LEU A 13 26.76 9.56 -1.92
CA LEU A 13 25.45 9.50 -2.53
C LEU A 13 24.42 9.38 -1.40
N ALA A 14 23.78 10.50 -1.07
CA ALA A 14 22.62 10.49 -0.22
C ALA A 14 21.54 9.67 -0.94
N ALA A 15 21.36 8.42 -0.53
CA ALA A 15 20.17 7.67 -0.88
C ALA A 15 18.99 8.41 -0.26
N ALA A 16 18.32 9.26 -1.06
CA ALA A 16 17.06 9.83 -0.63
C ALA A 16 16.16 8.66 -0.22
N PRO A 17 15.55 8.69 0.99
CA PRO A 17 14.58 7.67 1.33
C PRO A 17 13.51 7.74 0.24
N LEU A 18 13.36 6.65 -0.52
CA LEU A 18 12.28 6.53 -1.47
C LEU A 18 11.00 6.61 -0.63
N SER A 19 10.37 7.78 -0.62
CA SER A 19 9.09 7.99 0.04
C SER A 19 8.14 6.94 -0.50
N SER A 20 7.39 6.28 0.39
CA SER A 20 6.47 5.26 -0.04
C SER A 20 5.44 5.86 -1.01
N ALA A 21 5.27 5.22 -2.17
CA ALA A 21 4.27 5.64 -3.16
C ALA A 21 2.87 5.15 -2.78
N TRP A 22 2.77 4.21 -1.85
CA TRP A 22 1.49 3.80 -1.29
C TRP A 22 1.60 3.16 0.08
N HIS A 23 0.54 3.24 0.86
CA HIS A 23 0.39 2.58 2.15
C HIS A 23 -1.02 1.99 2.26
N LEU A 24 -1.11 0.71 2.62
CA LEU A 24 -2.36 -0.02 2.77
C LEU A 24 -2.44 -0.62 4.18
N GLN A 25 -3.37 -0.10 4.97
CA GLN A 25 -3.73 -0.66 6.27
C GLN A 25 -5.15 -1.22 6.21
N LEU A 26 -5.34 -2.47 6.62
CA LEU A 26 -6.64 -3.12 6.73
C LEU A 26 -6.93 -3.47 8.18
N TYR A 27 -8.16 -3.20 8.60
CA TYR A 27 -8.58 -3.36 9.99
C TYR A 27 -9.75 -4.33 10.08
N LYS A 28 -9.73 -5.14 11.14
CA LYS A 28 -10.76 -6.13 11.45
C LYS A 28 -12.09 -5.51 11.87
N ASN A 29 -12.06 -4.32 12.46
CA ASN A 29 -13.25 -3.64 12.92
C ASN A 29 -13.32 -2.24 12.32
N GLN A 30 -14.55 -1.72 12.23
CA GLN A 30 -14.80 -0.34 11.81
C GLN A 30 -14.03 0.69 12.63
N ASN A 31 -13.84 1.87 12.03
CA ASN A 31 -13.11 3.01 12.58
C ASN A 31 -11.67 2.66 12.95
N TYR A 32 -11.02 1.86 12.10
CA TYR A 32 -9.58 1.60 12.11
C TYR A 32 -9.10 0.86 13.37
N LYS A 33 -9.89 -0.10 13.85
CA LYS A 33 -9.58 -0.87 15.06
C LYS A 33 -9.18 -2.30 14.76
N GLY A 34 -8.12 -2.77 15.41
CA GLY A 34 -7.61 -4.13 15.25
C GLY A 34 -7.01 -4.32 13.86
N GLU A 35 -5.89 -3.66 13.60
CA GLU A 35 -5.12 -3.82 12.37
C GLU A 35 -4.75 -5.29 12.14
N ILE A 36 -4.95 -5.78 10.93
CA ILE A 36 -4.68 -7.17 10.51
C ILE A 36 -3.75 -7.24 9.31
N HIS A 37 -3.51 -6.11 8.63
CA HIS A 37 -2.61 -6.05 7.51
C HIS A 37 -2.10 -4.61 7.38
N ASP A 38 -0.78 -4.46 7.35
CA ASP A 38 -0.12 -3.17 7.15
C ASP A 38 1.04 -3.38 6.17
N ARG A 39 1.02 -2.63 5.07
CA ARG A 39 2.04 -2.69 4.04
C ARG A 39 2.19 -1.37 3.31
N GLU A 40 3.43 -1.08 2.96
CA GLU A 40 3.79 0.05 2.11
C GLU A 40 4.67 -0.38 0.93
N GLY A 41 4.86 0.50 -0.05
CA GLY A 41 5.76 0.26 -1.16
C GLY A 41 5.86 1.42 -2.16
N THR A 42 6.86 1.34 -3.03
CA THR A 42 7.22 2.39 -3.99
C THR A 42 6.75 2.10 -5.41
N MET A 43 6.30 0.87 -5.69
CA MET A 43 5.88 0.41 -7.02
C MET A 43 4.62 -0.45 -6.93
N GLY A 44 3.98 -0.68 -8.08
CA GLY A 44 2.87 -1.62 -8.19
C GLY A 44 3.23 -3.00 -7.65
N GLN A 45 2.23 -3.73 -7.18
CA GLN A 45 2.39 -5.07 -6.65
C GLN A 45 1.49 -6.04 -7.40
N PRO A 46 1.98 -7.24 -7.75
CA PRO A 46 1.13 -8.29 -8.27
C PRO A 46 0.07 -8.67 -7.23
N CYS A 47 -0.89 -9.47 -7.65
CA CYS A 47 -1.93 -9.94 -6.75
C CYS A 47 -1.34 -10.61 -5.51
N ARG A 48 -1.96 -10.35 -4.35
CA ARG A 48 -1.59 -10.96 -3.08
C ARG A 48 -2.82 -11.38 -2.29
N ASN A 49 -2.79 -12.62 -1.82
CA ASN A 49 -3.74 -13.13 -0.84
C ASN A 49 -3.42 -12.59 0.55
N LEU A 50 -4.47 -12.28 1.32
CA LEU A 50 -4.35 -12.09 2.76
C LEU A 50 -3.98 -13.43 3.42
N ALA A 51 -3.29 -13.34 4.57
CA ALA A 51 -3.04 -14.52 5.38
C ALA A 51 -4.39 -15.20 5.73
N ALA A 52 -4.41 -16.53 5.78
CA ALA A 52 -5.65 -17.29 6.00
C ALA A 52 -6.46 -16.80 7.22
N ARG A 53 -5.77 -16.44 8.31
CA ARG A 53 -6.36 -15.91 9.54
C ARG A 53 -6.99 -14.51 9.43
N HIS A 54 -6.76 -13.77 8.34
CA HIS A 54 -7.24 -12.40 8.12
C HIS A 54 -8.25 -12.29 6.97
N LYS A 55 -8.48 -13.39 6.22
CA LYS A 55 -9.49 -13.44 5.16
C LYS A 55 -10.89 -13.23 5.73
N ASN A 56 -11.77 -12.57 4.97
CA ASN A 56 -13.16 -12.31 5.34
C ASN A 56 -13.35 -11.57 6.68
N GLN A 57 -12.38 -10.77 7.12
CA GLN A 57 -12.45 -10.03 8.39
C GLN A 57 -12.35 -8.51 8.22
N VAL A 58 -12.06 -8.02 7.02
CA VAL A 58 -11.80 -6.58 6.81
C VAL A 58 -13.10 -5.77 6.92
N GLU A 59 -13.10 -4.75 7.78
CA GLU A 59 -14.22 -3.85 8.02
C GLU A 59 -13.91 -2.36 7.85
N SER A 60 -12.65 -1.94 7.88
CA SER A 60 -12.21 -0.58 7.51
C SER A 60 -10.80 -0.59 6.91
N MET A 61 -10.38 0.51 6.29
CA MET A 61 -9.10 0.61 5.57
C MET A 61 -8.53 2.03 5.58
N HIS A 62 -7.21 2.14 5.67
CA HIS A 62 -6.48 3.28 5.13
C HIS A 62 -5.80 2.88 3.82
N TRP A 63 -6.03 3.67 2.79
CA TRP A 63 -5.24 3.68 1.59
C TRP A 63 -4.62 5.06 1.45
N ASP A 64 -3.30 5.12 1.39
CA ASP A 64 -2.60 6.32 0.98
C ASP A 64 -1.91 6.03 -0.34
N SER A 65 -2.09 6.92 -1.31
CA SER A 65 -1.29 6.92 -2.54
C SER A 65 -0.40 8.15 -2.51
N GLY A 66 0.89 7.92 -2.29
CA GLY A 66 1.92 8.95 -2.20
C GLY A 66 2.50 9.32 -3.56
N HIS A 67 2.84 10.60 -3.64
CA HIS A 67 3.74 11.25 -4.60
C HIS A 67 3.20 11.70 -5.96
N TRP A 68 3.54 12.96 -6.28
CA TRP A 68 3.24 13.71 -7.50
C TRP A 68 3.78 13.10 -8.82
N VAL A 69 4.55 12.00 -8.73
CA VAL A 69 5.19 11.34 -9.88
C VAL A 69 4.52 10.00 -10.23
N THR A 70 3.96 9.32 -9.22
CA THR A 70 3.43 7.95 -9.34
C THR A 70 2.09 7.83 -8.66
N GLU A 71 1.03 7.68 -9.45
CA GLU A 71 -0.30 7.42 -8.92
C GLU A 71 -0.52 5.93 -8.76
N CYS A 72 -0.76 5.52 -7.51
CA CYS A 72 -1.06 4.14 -7.17
C CYS A 72 -2.56 3.97 -6.87
N ARG A 73 -3.06 2.77 -7.17
CA ARG A 73 -4.43 2.33 -6.88
C ARG A 73 -4.42 0.99 -6.19
N VAL A 74 -5.29 0.80 -5.21
CA VAL A 74 -5.59 -0.50 -4.61
C VAL A 74 -6.91 -1.04 -5.11
N ARG A 75 -6.94 -2.32 -5.46
CA ARG A 75 -8.19 -3.06 -5.66
C ARG A 75 -8.24 -4.27 -4.73
N LEU A 76 -9.31 -4.36 -3.94
CA LEU A 76 -9.60 -5.47 -3.04
C LEU A 76 -10.62 -6.42 -3.68
N TYR A 77 -10.46 -7.72 -3.46
CA TYR A 77 -11.28 -8.77 -4.08
C TYR A 77 -11.82 -9.74 -3.04
N ASN A 78 -12.95 -10.38 -3.39
CA ASN A 78 -13.62 -11.33 -2.50
C ASN A 78 -13.17 -12.78 -2.62
N LYS A 79 -12.29 -13.09 -3.57
CA LYS A 79 -11.66 -14.40 -3.71
C LYS A 79 -10.15 -14.26 -3.63
N ASP A 80 -9.50 -15.40 -3.51
CA ASP A 80 -8.06 -15.49 -3.65
C ASP A 80 -7.64 -15.15 -5.09
N ASP A 81 -6.36 -14.85 -5.26
CA ASP A 81 -5.69 -14.60 -6.52
C ASP A 81 -6.34 -13.48 -7.35
N CYS A 82 -6.92 -12.50 -6.66
CA CYS A 82 -7.56 -11.32 -7.23
C CYS A 82 -8.68 -11.66 -8.21
N ALA A 83 -9.32 -12.81 -7.98
CA ALA A 83 -10.46 -13.25 -8.74
C ALA A 83 -11.77 -12.72 -8.16
N GLY A 84 -12.87 -12.97 -8.88
CA GLY A 84 -14.21 -12.63 -8.43
C GLY A 84 -14.52 -11.13 -8.47
N ASN A 85 -15.33 -10.68 -7.51
CA ASN A 85 -15.84 -9.32 -7.50
C ASN A 85 -14.92 -8.40 -6.71
N SER A 86 -14.77 -7.16 -7.19
CA SER A 86 -14.10 -6.11 -6.44
C SER A 86 -14.94 -5.66 -5.26
N MET A 87 -14.33 -5.64 -4.07
CA MET A 87 -14.94 -5.18 -2.81
C MET A 87 -14.67 -3.70 -2.56
N ALA A 88 -13.55 -3.21 -3.05
CA ALA A 88 -13.19 -1.80 -3.11
C ALA A 88 -12.15 -1.59 -4.20
N ASN A 89 -12.17 -0.41 -4.79
CA ASN A 89 -11.24 0.02 -5.82
C ASN A 89 -10.97 1.50 -5.56
N SER A 90 -9.76 1.86 -5.16
CA SER A 90 -9.42 3.26 -4.97
C SER A 90 -9.41 3.95 -6.33
N GLY A 91 -9.88 5.20 -6.35
CA GLY A 91 -9.56 6.12 -7.43
C GLY A 91 -8.11 6.58 -7.31
N TYR A 92 -7.87 7.83 -7.69
CA TYR A 92 -6.61 8.53 -7.43
C TYR A 92 -6.66 9.20 -6.06
N GLY A 93 -5.54 9.21 -5.34
CA GLY A 93 -5.40 9.86 -4.03
C GLY A 93 -5.65 8.94 -2.84
N SER A 94 -5.31 9.45 -1.65
CA SER A 94 -5.59 8.80 -0.38
C SER A 94 -7.10 8.62 -0.16
N TRP A 95 -7.46 7.46 0.38
CA TRP A 95 -8.83 7.06 0.64
C TRP A 95 -8.92 6.29 1.95
N HIS A 96 -9.53 6.92 2.96
CA HIS A 96 -9.73 6.32 4.27
C HIS A 96 -11.19 5.92 4.43
N LEU A 97 -11.42 4.62 4.57
CA LEU A 97 -12.75 4.02 4.71
C LEU A 97 -12.98 3.63 6.18
N PRO A 98 -13.76 4.40 6.97
CA PRO A 98 -14.04 4.04 8.36
C PRO A 98 -14.96 2.82 8.47
N ALA A 99 -15.71 2.51 7.40
CA ALA A 99 -16.50 1.29 7.30
C ALA A 99 -16.68 0.88 5.84
N PHE A 100 -16.44 -0.40 5.54
CA PHE A 100 -16.86 -0.96 4.26
C PHE A 100 -18.39 -1.02 4.15
N SER A 101 -18.88 -0.94 2.91
CA SER A 101 -20.31 -1.13 2.64
C SER A 101 -20.78 -2.52 3.11
N LYS A 102 -22.08 -2.68 3.37
CA LYS A 102 -22.70 -3.98 3.72
C LYS A 102 -22.37 -5.09 2.71
N LYS A 103 -22.15 -4.74 1.44
CA LYS A 103 -21.81 -5.70 0.37
C LYS A 103 -20.37 -6.18 0.45
N ALA A 104 -19.44 -5.34 0.92
CA ALA A 104 -18.00 -5.57 0.91
C ALA A 104 -17.41 -5.99 2.27
N ARG A 105 -18.05 -5.58 3.38
CA ARG A 105 -17.63 -5.88 4.74
C ARG A 105 -17.49 -7.39 4.97
N ASN A 106 -16.39 -7.81 5.59
CA ASN A 106 -16.09 -9.21 5.92
C ASN A 106 -16.02 -10.15 4.69
N LYS A 107 -15.57 -9.64 3.54
CA LYS A 107 -15.44 -10.44 2.32
C LYS A 107 -14.09 -10.35 1.62
N VAL A 108 -13.18 -9.49 2.06
CA VAL A 108 -11.89 -9.29 1.38
C VAL A 108 -10.96 -10.48 1.64
N ASN A 109 -10.40 -11.04 0.56
CA ASN A 109 -9.46 -12.16 0.60
C ASN A 109 -8.13 -11.86 -0.08
N SER A 110 -8.10 -10.98 -1.08
CA SER A 110 -6.89 -10.62 -1.80
C SER A 110 -6.93 -9.17 -2.29
N TYR A 111 -5.78 -8.66 -2.70
CA TYR A 111 -5.65 -7.32 -3.26
C TYR A 111 -4.56 -7.24 -4.31
N LYS A 112 -4.66 -6.22 -5.17
CA LYS A 112 -3.64 -5.84 -6.14
C LYS A 112 -3.38 -4.35 -6.03
N ILE A 113 -2.14 -3.94 -6.30
CA ILE A 113 -1.74 -2.54 -6.33
C ILE A 113 -1.21 -2.22 -7.72
N ASP A 114 -1.86 -1.29 -8.40
CA ASP A 114 -1.46 -0.83 -9.73
C ASP A 114 -0.92 0.59 -9.59
N CYS A 115 0.33 0.81 -9.99
CA CYS A 115 0.93 2.15 -10.01
C CYS A 115 1.27 2.51 -11.46
N GLY A 116 0.94 3.73 -11.87
CA GLY A 116 1.27 4.30 -13.16
C GLY A 116 2.11 5.57 -13.00
N LEU A 117 2.99 5.82 -13.96
CA LEU A 117 3.60 7.13 -14.13
C LEU A 117 2.55 8.06 -14.76
N HIS A 118 2.51 9.31 -14.29
CA HIS A 118 1.80 10.37 -14.99
C HIS A 118 2.49 10.78 -16.29
#